data_AF-A0A966A3T3-F1
#
_entry.id   AF-A0A966A3T3-F1
#
_cell.length_a   1.000
_cell.length_b   1.000
_cell.length_c   1.000
_cell.angle_alpha   90.00
_cell.angle_beta   90.00
_cell.angle_gamma   90.00
#
_symmetry.space_group_name_H-M   'P 1'
#
loop_
_entity.id
_entity.type
_entity.pdbx_description
1 polymer ?
#
loop_
_entity_poly.entity_id
_entity_poly.type
_entity_poly.pdbx_seq_one_letter_code
_entity_poly.pdbx_strand_id
1 'polypeptide(L)'
;MLPFLMSMALIAACGDEAGNGSAATSDANVIEPSTSAPKVTFEPGGTDVTTVKPSSPIQISYRIIGQPIIGQPVAIDLQFDSALGATSFNVNYRVNDSTALQLPESQASRVAVSPTIAEERGKAAQQVRVIPLREGRLYLNVAAEVETESGSFSSVTAVPIQVGPAVRELQENGVVTTDENGELIRTLPARTD
;
A
#
# COMPACT_ATOMS: atom_id res chain seq x y z
N MET A 1 -26.17 -44.22 -8.55
CA MET A 1 -25.61 -45.37 -7.82
C MET A 1 -24.30 -44.90 -7.21
N LEU A 2 -24.18 -44.96 -5.88
CA LEU A 2 -23.02 -44.48 -5.11
C LEU A 2 -22.04 -45.65 -4.87
N PRO A 3 -20.73 -45.39 -4.75
CA PRO A 3 -20.05 -45.48 -3.44
C PRO A 3 -19.07 -44.29 -3.22
N PHE A 4 -18.77 -43.75 -2.03
CA PHE A 4 -18.71 -44.21 -0.63
C PHE A 4 -17.50 -45.07 -0.23
N LEU A 5 -16.44 -44.37 0.19
CA LEU A 5 -15.25 -44.78 0.98
C LEU A 5 -14.63 -43.43 1.42
N MET A 6 -14.57 -42.97 2.68
CA MET A 6 -14.55 -43.56 4.03
C MET A 6 -13.22 -44.20 4.46
N SER A 7 -12.31 -43.36 4.98
CA SER A 7 -11.28 -43.62 6.03
C SER A 7 -10.34 -42.40 6.13
N MET A 8 -9.69 -42.06 7.24
CA MET A 8 -9.89 -42.36 8.67
C MET A 8 -9.03 -41.35 9.46
N ALA A 9 -9.45 -40.91 10.64
CA ALA A 9 -8.75 -39.89 11.43
C ALA A 9 -7.58 -40.47 12.25
N LEU A 10 -6.65 -39.59 12.67
CA LEU A 10 -5.70 -39.87 13.76
C LEU A 10 -5.45 -38.58 14.57
N ILE A 11 -5.50 -38.71 15.90
CA ILE A 11 -5.40 -37.64 16.89
C ILE A 11 -4.21 -37.97 17.81
N ALA A 12 -3.28 -37.03 18.00
CA ALA A 12 -2.34 -36.87 19.12
C ALA A 12 -1.46 -35.63 18.82
N ALA A 13 -0.92 -34.86 19.78
CA ALA A 13 -0.89 -35.02 21.23
C ALA A 13 -1.14 -33.66 21.94
N CYS A 14 -1.44 -33.73 23.25
CA CYS A 14 -1.59 -32.60 24.16
C CYS A 14 -0.95 -32.98 25.52
N GLY A 15 -0.57 -31.98 26.32
CA GLY A 15 0.23 -32.12 27.56
C GLY A 15 1.73 -31.96 27.31
N ASP A 16 2.56 -31.46 28.23
CA ASP A 16 2.33 -30.90 29.59
C ASP A 16 3.58 -30.05 29.96
N GLU A 17 3.74 -29.33 31.09
CA GLU A 17 3.06 -29.41 32.39
C GLU A 17 2.92 -28.01 33.07
N ALA A 18 3.32 -27.85 34.34
CA ALA A 18 3.06 -26.73 35.24
C ALA A 18 4.26 -25.80 35.53
N GLY A 19 4.00 -24.67 36.21
CA GLY A 19 5.02 -23.70 36.65
C GLY A 19 4.50 -22.62 37.60
N ASN A 20 3.80 -23.02 38.67
CA ASN A 20 3.20 -22.09 39.64
C ASN A 20 4.26 -21.32 40.44
N GLY A 21 4.05 -20.02 40.68
CA GLY A 21 5.05 -19.13 41.30
C GLY A 21 4.51 -17.82 41.86
N SER A 22 3.30 -17.82 42.44
CA SER A 22 2.80 -16.64 43.17
C SER A 22 3.44 -16.55 44.56
N ALA A 23 4.15 -15.46 44.83
CA ALA A 23 4.57 -15.08 46.18
C ALA A 23 4.45 -13.56 46.33
N ALA A 24 3.29 -13.10 46.83
CA ALA A 24 3.13 -11.72 47.25
C ALA A 24 3.80 -11.51 48.62
N THR A 25 4.70 -10.54 48.71
CA THR A 25 5.00 -9.86 49.98
C THR A 25 4.90 -8.36 49.73
N SER A 26 3.83 -7.76 50.22
CA SER A 26 3.71 -6.31 50.31
C SER A 26 4.54 -5.84 51.49
N ASP A 27 5.37 -4.84 51.30
CA ASP A 27 5.58 -3.85 52.36
C ASP A 27 5.80 -2.47 51.76
N ALA A 28 5.28 -1.46 52.45
CA ALA A 28 5.28 -0.08 51.96
C ALA A 28 6.45 0.70 52.58
N ASN A 29 6.94 1.72 51.88
CA ASN A 29 6.87 3.14 52.28
C ASN A 29 7.91 3.99 51.50
N VAL A 30 7.80 5.31 51.64
CA VAL A 30 8.68 6.39 51.15
C VAL A 30 8.49 6.74 49.68
N ILE A 31 7.55 7.67 49.45
CA ILE A 31 7.46 8.48 48.22
C ILE A 31 8.26 9.76 48.47
N GLU A 32 9.45 9.88 47.84
CA GLU A 32 10.10 11.17 47.63
C GLU A 32 9.86 11.64 46.19
N PRO A 33 9.53 12.93 45.95
CA PRO A 33 9.16 13.43 44.64
C PRO A 33 10.39 13.60 43.74
N SER A 34 10.83 12.51 43.11
CA SER A 34 11.93 12.52 42.16
C SER A 34 11.53 13.20 40.84
N THR A 35 11.89 14.48 40.69
CA THR A 35 11.81 15.23 39.43
C THR A 35 12.91 14.79 38.45
N SER A 36 12.86 13.52 38.02
CA SER A 36 13.62 13.02 36.88
C SER A 36 12.65 12.74 35.75
N ALA A 37 12.90 13.32 34.57
CA ALA A 37 12.21 12.90 33.36
C ALA A 37 12.39 11.38 33.17
N PRO A 38 11.36 10.65 32.72
CA PRO A 38 11.47 9.20 32.56
C PRO A 38 12.60 8.90 31.58
N LYS A 39 13.57 8.11 32.04
CA LYS A 39 14.67 7.61 31.21
C LYS A 39 14.08 6.65 30.18
N VAL A 40 13.67 7.19 29.03
CA VAL A 40 13.27 6.42 27.83
C VAL A 40 14.46 5.57 27.41
N THR A 41 14.47 4.34 27.91
CA THR A 41 15.44 3.31 27.54
C THR A 41 14.87 2.65 26.31
N PHE A 42 15.43 3.00 25.15
CA PHE A 42 15.17 2.27 23.92
C PHE A 42 15.92 0.94 24.01
N GLU A 43 15.21 -0.11 24.43
CA GLU A 43 15.66 -1.47 24.17
C GLU A 43 15.35 -1.78 22.70
N PRO A 44 16.37 -1.92 21.82
CA PRO A 44 16.11 -2.42 20.48
C PRO A 44 15.55 -3.84 20.63
N GLY A 45 14.39 -4.10 20.01
CA GLY A 45 13.82 -5.44 19.99
C GLY A 45 14.86 -6.45 19.51
N GLY A 46 14.93 -7.60 20.18
CA GLY A 46 15.92 -8.63 19.90
C GLY A 46 15.95 -9.02 18.42
N THR A 47 17.08 -9.51 17.94
CA THR A 47 17.34 -9.77 16.51
C THR A 47 16.39 -10.76 15.82
N ASP A 48 15.55 -11.47 16.59
CA ASP A 48 14.47 -12.34 16.09
C ASP A 48 13.14 -11.61 15.81
N VAL A 49 12.97 -10.35 16.22
CA VAL A 49 11.75 -9.56 15.92
C VAL A 49 11.82 -9.03 14.48
N THR A 50 11.70 -9.96 13.53
CA THR A 50 11.45 -9.63 12.13
C THR A 50 10.10 -8.93 12.01
N THR A 51 10.14 -7.60 11.87
CA THR A 51 8.93 -6.79 11.63
C THR A 51 8.46 -7.03 10.20
N VAL A 52 7.77 -8.15 9.98
CA VAL A 52 7.13 -8.47 8.71
C VAL A 52 5.96 -7.49 8.54
N LYS A 53 6.14 -6.48 7.69
CA LYS A 53 5.01 -5.66 7.24
C LYS A 53 4.03 -6.60 6.52
N PRO A 54 2.77 -6.74 6.97
CA PRO A 54 1.81 -7.59 6.29
C PRO A 54 1.63 -7.06 4.86
N SER A 55 1.97 -7.89 3.87
CA SER A 55 1.65 -7.60 2.48
C SER A 55 0.14 -7.55 2.35
N SER A 56 -0.39 -6.53 1.69
CA SER A 56 -1.83 -6.45 1.47
C SER A 56 -2.28 -7.59 0.54
N PRO A 57 -3.39 -8.28 0.84
CA PRO A 57 -3.84 -9.43 0.05
C PRO A 57 -4.43 -9.04 -1.32
N ILE A 58 -4.60 -7.75 -1.61
CA ILE A 58 -5.14 -7.25 -2.88
C ILE A 58 -4.05 -6.41 -3.57
N GLN A 59 -3.62 -6.85 -4.75
CA GLN A 59 -2.77 -6.06 -5.63
C GLN A 59 -3.64 -5.20 -6.56
N ILE A 60 -3.21 -3.97 -6.84
CA ILE A 60 -3.95 -3.02 -7.69
C ILE A 60 -3.04 -2.59 -8.85
N SER A 61 -3.38 -3.02 -10.07
CA SER A 61 -2.78 -2.57 -11.32
C SER A 61 -3.70 -1.57 -12.02
N TYR A 62 -3.14 -0.70 -12.87
CA TYR A 62 -3.92 0.33 -13.57
C TYR A 62 -3.41 0.61 -14.98
N ARG A 63 -4.30 1.10 -15.84
CA ARG A 63 -4.00 1.60 -17.19
C ARG A 63 -4.85 2.84 -17.47
N ILE A 64 -4.21 3.97 -17.75
CA ILE A 64 -4.90 5.20 -18.16
C ILE A 64 -5.23 5.08 -19.66
N ILE A 65 -6.47 5.43 -20.03
CA ILE A 65 -7.01 5.26 -21.38
C ILE A 65 -7.08 6.64 -22.06
N GLY A 66 -6.26 6.81 -23.11
CA GLY A 66 -6.10 8.07 -23.81
C GLY A 66 -5.16 9.05 -23.09
N GLN A 67 -5.04 10.25 -23.65
CA GLN A 67 -4.22 11.33 -23.09
C GLN A 67 -5.08 12.24 -22.19
N PRO A 68 -4.66 12.54 -20.95
CA PRO A 68 -5.38 13.47 -20.08
C PRO A 68 -5.38 14.91 -20.62
N ILE A 69 -6.58 15.48 -20.77
CA ILE A 69 -6.84 16.85 -21.22
C ILE A 69 -7.68 17.57 -20.15
N ILE A 70 -7.39 18.85 -19.92
CA ILE A 70 -8.14 19.68 -18.96
C ILE A 70 -9.62 19.76 -19.35
N GLY A 71 -10.51 19.59 -18.38
CA GLY A 71 -11.96 19.62 -18.54
C GLY A 71 -12.57 18.37 -19.19
N GLN A 72 -11.76 17.41 -19.65
CA GLN A 72 -12.25 16.20 -20.33
C GLN A 72 -12.20 14.97 -19.41
N PRO A 73 -13.25 14.13 -19.37
CA PRO A 73 -13.22 12.87 -18.64
C PRO A 73 -12.19 11.90 -19.22
N VAL A 74 -11.27 11.45 -18.37
CA VAL A 74 -10.28 10.41 -18.65
C VAL A 74 -10.74 9.11 -18.01
N ALA A 75 -10.72 8.01 -18.76
CA ALA A 75 -10.98 6.68 -18.23
C ALA A 75 -9.68 6.03 -17.73
N ILE A 76 -9.77 5.30 -16.64
CA ILE A 76 -8.69 4.52 -16.04
C ILE A 76 -9.26 3.13 -15.79
N ASP A 77 -8.66 2.13 -16.45
CA ASP A 77 -8.95 0.74 -16.16
C ASP A 77 -8.13 0.33 -14.92
N LEU A 78 -8.79 -0.28 -13.95
CA LEU A 78 -8.19 -0.83 -12.74
C LEU A 78 -8.36 -2.35 -12.77
N GLN A 79 -7.30 -3.07 -12.45
CA GLN A 79 -7.34 -4.51 -12.25
C GLN A 79 -6.88 -4.85 -10.83
N PHE A 80 -7.72 -5.59 -10.14
CA PHE A 80 -7.47 -6.11 -8.80
C PHE A 80 -7.11 -7.58 -8.90
N ASP A 81 -6.11 -8.00 -8.12
CA ASP A 81 -5.72 -9.40 -7.97
C ASP A 81 -5.74 -9.74 -6.47
N SER A 82 -6.69 -10.59 -6.07
CA SER A 82 -6.96 -10.93 -4.68
C SER A 82 -6.44 -12.32 -4.33
N ALA A 83 -5.47 -12.38 -3.42
CA ALA A 83 -4.99 -13.62 -2.82
C ALA A 83 -6.06 -14.34 -1.97
N LEU A 84 -7.18 -13.68 -1.65
CA LEU A 84 -8.34 -14.24 -0.95
C LEU A 84 -9.38 -14.87 -1.90
N GLY A 85 -9.01 -15.06 -3.18
CA GLY A 85 -9.90 -15.63 -4.20
C GLY A 85 -11.13 -14.76 -4.45
N ALA A 86 -12.29 -15.40 -4.65
CA ALA A 86 -13.55 -14.73 -5.01
C ALA A 86 -14.25 -13.97 -3.85
N THR A 87 -13.51 -13.63 -2.80
CA THR A 87 -14.01 -12.81 -1.68
C THR A 87 -14.26 -11.39 -2.16
N SER A 88 -15.46 -10.86 -1.89
CA SER A 88 -15.81 -9.48 -2.27
C SER A 88 -15.13 -8.45 -1.36
N PHE A 89 -14.77 -7.30 -1.91
CA PHE A 89 -14.11 -6.22 -1.19
C PHE A 89 -14.66 -4.85 -1.60
N ASN A 90 -14.42 -3.84 -0.77
CA ASN A 90 -14.77 -2.45 -1.07
C ASN A 90 -13.61 -1.76 -1.78
N VAL A 91 -13.91 -0.96 -2.79
CA VAL A 91 -12.95 -0.03 -3.42
C VAL A 91 -13.42 1.39 -3.16
N ASN A 92 -12.50 2.26 -2.75
CA ASN A 92 -12.72 3.67 -2.46
C ASN A 92 -11.81 4.54 -3.33
N TYR A 93 -12.41 5.50 -4.05
CA TYR A 93 -11.77 6.45 -4.94
C TYR A 93 -11.71 7.81 -4.26
N ARG A 94 -10.49 8.31 -4.02
CA ARG A 94 -10.26 9.59 -3.36
C ARG A 94 -9.34 10.47 -4.17
N VAL A 95 -9.75 11.72 -4.31
CA VAL A 95 -8.91 12.80 -4.83
C VAL A 95 -8.54 13.72 -3.68
N ASN A 96 -7.26 14.10 -3.60
CA ASN A 96 -6.75 14.95 -2.51
C ASN A 96 -6.99 16.44 -2.75
N ASP A 97 -7.02 16.87 -4.01
CA ASP A 97 -7.25 18.27 -4.40
C ASP A 97 -8.37 18.36 -5.46
N SER A 98 -9.57 18.70 -5.01
CA SER A 98 -10.75 18.90 -5.86
C SER A 98 -10.67 20.12 -6.78
N THR A 99 -9.66 20.98 -6.64
CA THR A 99 -9.40 22.09 -7.57
C THR A 99 -8.54 21.67 -8.75
N ALA A 100 -7.89 20.50 -8.69
CA ALA A 100 -7.00 20.00 -9.73
C ALA A 100 -7.53 18.76 -10.45
N LEU A 101 -8.29 17.91 -9.75
CA LEU A 101 -8.87 16.68 -10.29
C LEU A 101 -10.25 16.46 -9.65
N GLN A 102 -11.21 15.92 -10.37
CA GLN A 102 -12.54 15.59 -9.83
C GLN A 102 -13.02 14.21 -10.29
N LEU A 103 -13.87 13.58 -9.49
CA LEU A 103 -14.68 12.45 -9.93
C LEU A 103 -15.98 13.00 -10.54
N PRO A 104 -16.50 12.45 -11.65
CA PRO A 104 -17.82 12.82 -12.17
C PRO A 104 -18.91 12.55 -11.13
N GLU A 105 -19.93 13.41 -11.03
CA GLU A 105 -21.02 13.26 -10.05
C GLU A 105 -21.78 11.93 -10.17
N SER A 106 -21.91 11.40 -11.39
CA SER A 106 -22.57 10.12 -11.66
C SER A 106 -21.74 8.90 -11.22
N GLN A 107 -20.53 9.10 -10.68
CA GLN A 107 -19.63 8.03 -10.28
C GLN A 107 -19.57 7.89 -8.75
N ALA A 108 -19.90 6.70 -8.25
CA ALA A 108 -19.75 6.39 -6.85
C ALA A 108 -18.27 6.45 -6.42
N SER A 109 -18.00 7.13 -5.29
CA SER A 109 -16.67 7.15 -4.66
C SER A 109 -16.35 5.86 -3.92
N ARG A 110 -17.34 5.04 -3.57
CA ARG A 110 -17.16 3.70 -3.00
C ARG A 110 -17.96 2.67 -3.81
N VAL A 111 -17.33 1.55 -4.17
CA VAL A 111 -17.92 0.47 -4.97
C VAL A 111 -17.59 -0.87 -4.31
N ALA A 112 -18.58 -1.76 -4.18
CA ALA A 112 -18.33 -3.15 -3.82
C ALA A 112 -17.93 -3.94 -5.08
N VAL A 113 -16.81 -4.64 -5.03
CA VAL A 113 -16.25 -5.41 -6.15
C VAL A 113 -16.20 -6.89 -5.76
N SER A 114 -16.79 -7.73 -6.61
CA SER A 114 -16.79 -9.19 -6.47
C SER A 114 -15.90 -9.80 -7.55
N PRO A 115 -14.75 -10.42 -7.21
CA PRO A 115 -13.89 -11.07 -8.20
C PRO A 115 -14.56 -12.26 -8.87
N THR A 116 -14.08 -12.62 -10.06
CA THR A 116 -14.65 -13.75 -10.80
C THR A 116 -14.40 -15.08 -10.09
N ILE A 117 -15.38 -15.99 -10.20
CA ILE A 117 -15.31 -17.38 -9.72
C ILE A 117 -14.79 -18.36 -10.78
N ALA A 118 -14.69 -17.89 -12.03
CA ALA A 118 -14.26 -18.64 -13.22
C ALA A 118 -12.71 -18.77 -13.28
N GLU A 119 -12.16 -19.05 -14.47
CA GLU A 119 -10.74 -19.43 -14.65
C GLU A 119 -9.73 -18.42 -14.07
N GLU A 120 -10.05 -17.13 -14.04
CA GLU A 120 -9.23 -16.07 -13.42
C GLU A 120 -9.61 -15.78 -11.95
N ARG A 121 -9.72 -16.81 -11.11
CA ARG A 121 -10.15 -16.65 -9.70
C ARG A 121 -9.36 -15.56 -8.96
N GLY A 122 -10.08 -14.69 -8.27
CA GLY A 122 -9.50 -13.58 -7.50
C GLY A 122 -9.20 -12.33 -8.32
N LYS A 123 -9.32 -12.36 -9.65
CA LYS A 123 -9.23 -11.15 -10.49
C LYS A 123 -10.57 -10.42 -10.57
N ALA A 124 -10.50 -9.10 -10.54
CA ALA A 124 -11.61 -8.21 -10.86
C ALA A 124 -11.13 -7.03 -11.71
N ALA A 125 -11.96 -6.57 -12.65
CA ALA A 125 -11.70 -5.38 -13.46
C ALA A 125 -12.77 -4.33 -13.19
N GLN A 126 -12.36 -3.06 -13.09
CA GLN A 126 -13.25 -1.93 -12.85
C GLN A 126 -12.74 -0.72 -13.64
N GLN A 127 -13.64 0.00 -14.31
CA GLN A 127 -13.30 1.28 -14.92
C GLN A 127 -13.71 2.42 -13.99
N VAL A 128 -12.83 3.40 -13.83
CA VAL A 128 -13.08 4.65 -13.11
C VAL A 128 -12.79 5.83 -14.05
N ARG A 129 -13.52 6.92 -13.91
CA ARG A 129 -13.35 8.16 -14.68
C ARG A 129 -12.97 9.31 -13.78
N VAL A 130 -12.16 10.22 -14.29
CA VAL A 130 -11.71 11.43 -13.59
C VAL A 130 -11.67 12.61 -14.56
N ILE A 131 -11.92 13.81 -14.08
CA ILE A 131 -11.87 15.05 -14.87
C ILE A 131 -10.71 15.90 -14.33
N PRO A 132 -9.61 16.05 -15.09
CA PRO A 132 -8.54 16.97 -14.71
C PRO A 132 -9.00 18.43 -14.89
N LEU A 133 -8.68 19.28 -13.93
CA LEU A 133 -9.00 20.72 -13.96
C LEU A 133 -7.77 21.62 -14.09
N ARG A 134 -6.57 21.07 -13.87
CA ARG A 134 -5.29 21.78 -13.97
C ARG A 134 -4.23 20.91 -14.63
N GLU A 135 -3.20 21.54 -15.18
CA GLU A 135 -2.03 20.84 -15.73
C GLU A 135 -1.13 20.25 -14.63
N GLY A 136 -0.22 19.36 -15.03
CA GLY A 136 0.80 18.79 -14.16
C GLY A 136 0.53 17.35 -13.77
N ARG A 137 1.10 16.93 -12.64
CA ARG A 137 1.01 15.56 -12.11
C ARG A 137 -0.03 15.48 -11.01
N LEU A 138 -1.17 14.91 -11.35
CA LEU A 138 -2.31 14.69 -10.46
C LEU A 138 -2.30 13.25 -9.96
N TYR A 139 -3.03 12.97 -8.88
CA TYR A 139 -3.09 11.64 -8.28
C TYR A 139 -4.53 11.27 -7.91
N LEU A 140 -4.97 10.10 -8.37
CA LEU A 140 -6.16 9.41 -7.87
C LEU A 140 -5.70 8.35 -6.86
N ASN A 141 -6.18 8.43 -5.62
CA ASN A 141 -5.93 7.40 -4.62
C ASN A 141 -7.02 6.34 -4.70
N VAL A 142 -6.61 5.09 -4.90
CA VAL A 142 -7.48 3.90 -4.92
C VAL A 142 -7.15 3.08 -3.69
N ALA A 143 -8.12 2.90 -2.80
CA ALA A 143 -8.01 2.02 -1.65
C ALA A 143 -8.93 0.81 -1.82
N ALA A 144 -8.39 -0.41 -1.71
CA ALA A 144 -9.18 -1.63 -1.60
C ALA A 144 -9.20 -2.08 -0.12
N GLU A 145 -10.37 -2.40 0.40
CA GLU A 145 -10.63 -2.77 1.80
C GLU A 145 -11.40 -4.08 1.86
N VAL A 146 -10.86 -5.08 2.55
CA VAL A 146 -11.50 -6.39 2.77
C VAL A 146 -11.50 -6.72 4.25
N GLU A 147 -12.61 -7.24 4.74
CA GLU A 147 -12.80 -7.67 6.11
C GLU A 147 -12.84 -9.20 6.15
N THR A 148 -12.02 -9.80 7.00
CA THR A 148 -11.95 -11.26 7.18
C THR A 148 -12.02 -11.58 8.68
N GLU A 149 -12.18 -12.86 9.03
CA GLU A 149 -12.18 -13.32 10.43
C GLU A 149 -10.89 -12.93 11.20
N SER A 150 -9.78 -12.75 10.48
CA SER A 150 -8.49 -12.30 11.02
C SER A 150 -8.35 -10.78 11.13
N GLY A 151 -9.38 -10.02 10.76
CA GLY A 151 -9.40 -8.54 10.79
C GLY A 151 -9.48 -7.89 9.40
N SER A 152 -9.40 -6.56 9.40
CA SER A 152 -9.50 -5.73 8.19
C SER A 152 -8.15 -5.55 7.51
N PHE A 153 -8.08 -5.83 6.21
CA PHE A 153 -6.91 -5.58 5.37
C PHE A 153 -7.21 -4.46 4.38
N SER A 154 -6.22 -3.60 4.14
CA SER A 154 -6.32 -2.52 3.16
C SER A 154 -5.11 -2.47 2.23
N SER A 155 -5.34 -2.16 0.96
CA SER A 155 -4.33 -1.91 -0.07
C SER A 155 -4.57 -0.53 -0.65
N VAL A 156 -3.53 0.32 -0.75
CA VAL A 156 -3.67 1.68 -1.28
C VAL A 156 -2.65 1.92 -2.39
N THR A 157 -3.14 2.34 -3.55
CA THR A 157 -2.34 2.70 -4.73
C THR A 157 -2.69 4.10 -5.19
N ALA A 158 -1.68 4.95 -5.40
CA ALA A 158 -1.83 6.26 -6.01
C ALA A 158 -1.58 6.16 -7.52
N VAL A 159 -2.60 6.42 -8.33
CA VAL A 159 -2.54 6.42 -9.80
C VAL A 159 -2.11 7.81 -10.28
N PRO A 160 -0.91 7.96 -10.87
CA PRO A 160 -0.41 9.25 -11.35
C PRO A 160 -1.00 9.59 -12.71
N ILE A 161 -1.72 10.72 -12.80
CA ILE A 161 -2.34 11.23 -14.02
C ILE A 161 -1.53 12.45 -14.47
N GLN A 162 -0.86 12.34 -15.62
CA GLN A 162 -0.07 13.42 -16.19
C GLN A 162 -0.92 14.20 -17.21
N VAL A 163 -1.12 15.48 -16.96
CA VAL A 163 -1.91 16.42 -17.79
C VAL A 163 -0.97 17.47 -18.37
N GLY A 164 -1.17 17.83 -19.63
CA GLY A 164 -0.31 18.79 -20.33
C GLY A 164 1.10 18.24 -20.62
N PRO A 165 1.99 19.09 -21.15
CA PRO A 165 3.32 18.67 -21.59
C PRO A 165 4.21 18.34 -20.40
N ALA A 166 4.62 17.08 -20.30
CA ALA A 166 5.55 16.59 -19.26
C ALA A 166 7.01 16.93 -19.61
N VAL A 167 7.33 18.22 -19.80
CA VAL A 167 8.71 18.65 -20.05
C VAL A 167 9.52 18.52 -18.76
N ARG A 168 10.07 17.33 -18.55
CA ARG A 168 11.28 17.17 -17.76
C ARG A 168 12.44 17.45 -18.67
N GLU A 169 12.91 18.70 -18.69
CA GLU A 169 14.27 18.96 -19.15
C GLU A 169 15.19 18.13 -18.26
N LEU A 170 16.00 17.27 -18.88
CA LEU A 170 16.97 16.48 -18.15
C LEU A 170 18.06 17.45 -17.70
N GLN A 171 18.01 17.86 -16.43
CA GLN A 171 18.98 18.81 -15.89
C GLN A 171 20.35 18.13 -15.85
N GLU A 172 21.15 18.40 -16.88
CA GLU A 172 22.49 17.83 -17.03
C GLU A 172 23.42 18.41 -15.98
N ASN A 173 23.67 17.63 -14.93
CA ASN A 173 24.63 18.01 -13.91
C ASN A 173 26.06 17.87 -14.47
N GLY A 174 26.78 18.99 -14.53
CA GLY A 174 28.15 19.06 -15.02
C GLY A 174 28.28 19.22 -16.54
N VAL A 175 29.43 19.75 -16.95
CA VAL A 175 29.79 19.99 -18.35
C VAL A 175 30.56 18.79 -18.88
N VAL A 176 30.13 18.23 -20.01
CA VAL A 176 30.94 17.26 -20.75
C VAL A 176 32.04 18.02 -21.49
N THR A 177 33.29 17.65 -21.26
CA THR A 177 34.47 18.19 -21.92
C THR A 177 35.41 17.05 -22.32
N THR A 178 36.47 17.36 -23.04
CA THR A 178 37.46 16.37 -23.49
C THR A 178 38.75 16.57 -22.71
N ASP A 179 39.33 15.49 -22.19
CA ASP A 179 40.58 15.54 -21.46
C ASP A 179 41.82 15.62 -22.38
N GLU A 180 43.01 15.65 -21.79
CA GLU A 180 44.29 15.73 -22.50
C GLU A 180 44.60 14.49 -23.37
N ASN A 181 43.90 13.38 -23.14
CA ASN A 181 44.03 12.11 -23.86
C ASN A 181 43.00 11.94 -24.97
N GLY A 182 42.04 12.86 -25.10
CA GLY A 182 40.92 12.76 -26.04
C GLY A 182 39.70 12.01 -25.49
N GLU A 183 39.67 11.67 -24.21
CA GLU A 183 38.55 10.99 -23.56
C GLU A 183 37.48 11.98 -23.10
N LEU A 184 36.21 11.56 -23.17
CA LEU A 184 35.07 12.38 -22.74
C LEU A 184 34.92 12.32 -21.22
N ILE A 185 35.20 13.42 -20.53
CA ILE A 185 35.05 13.58 -19.09
C ILE A 185 33.87 14.50 -18.74
N ARG A 186 33.14 14.22 -17.66
CA ARG A 186 32.05 15.08 -17.17
C ARG A 186 32.50 15.82 -15.91
N THR A 187 32.73 17.12 -16.03
CA THR A 187 33.19 17.98 -14.94
C THR A 187 32.01 18.54 -14.16
N LEU A 188 31.92 18.23 -12.88
CA LEU A 188 30.97 18.82 -11.94
C LEU A 188 31.60 20.09 -11.32
N PRO A 189 31.03 21.30 -11.50
CA PRO A 189 31.57 22.48 -10.85
C PRO A 189 31.38 22.38 -9.33
N ALA A 190 32.45 22.62 -8.57
CA ALA A 190 32.37 22.65 -7.12
C ALA A 190 31.49 23.84 -6.67
N ARG A 191 30.47 23.57 -5.87
CA ARG A 191 29.64 24.63 -5.29
C ARG A 191 30.51 25.43 -4.31
N THR A 192 30.72 26.70 -4.62
CA THR A 192 31.33 27.66 -3.70
C THR A 192 30.19 28.44 -3.06
N ASP A 193 29.85 28.10 -1.82
CA ASP A 193 28.97 28.88 -0.95
C ASP A 193 29.79 29.96 -0.21
#